data_AF-A0A536M2V9-F1
#
_entry.id   AF-A0A536M2V9-F1
#
_cell.length_a   1.000
_cell.length_b   1.000
_cell.length_c   1.000
_cell.angle_alpha   90.00
_cell.angle_beta   90.00
_cell.angle_gamma   90.00
#
_symmetry.space_group_name_H-M   'P 1'
#
loop_
_entity.id
_entity.type
_entity.pdbx_description
1 polymer ?
#
loop_
_entity_poly.entity_id
_entity_poly.type
_entity_poly.pdbx_seq_one_letter_code
_entity_poly.pdbx_strand_id
1 'polypeptide(L)'
;MKSKRVEVLFDPKEYRTLEEKAQTEGRSVGSMIREAVAIYVVSPSEREKQEALEWIFAGEDDLGSWEELKDIIQRGPAEEMMEIERDLEADRR
;
A
#
# COMPACT_ATOMS: atom_id res chain seq x y z
N MET A 1 -4.78 -8.84 11.18
CA MET A 1 -3.43 -9.23 10.69
C MET A 1 -2.51 -9.47 11.89
N LYS A 2 -1.80 -10.60 11.98
CA LYS A 2 -0.97 -10.90 13.17
C LYS A 2 0.41 -10.26 13.02
N SER A 3 0.73 -9.27 13.84
CA SER A 3 2.09 -8.72 13.95
C SER A 3 2.97 -9.64 14.78
N LYS A 4 4.24 -9.80 14.36
CA LYS A 4 5.27 -10.50 15.15
C LYS A 4 6.23 -9.46 15.71
N ARG A 5 6.47 -9.50 17.03
CA ARG A 5 7.49 -8.66 17.67
C ARG A 5 8.87 -9.23 17.37
N VAL A 6 9.79 -8.36 16.97
CA VAL A 6 11.20 -8.66 16.74
C VAL A 6 12.01 -7.61 17.51
N GLU A 7 13.12 -8.05 18.10
CA GLU A 7 14.08 -7.16 18.77
C GLU A 7 15.36 -7.16 17.95
N VAL A 8 15.87 -5.96 17.67
CA VAL A 8 17.05 -5.73 16.83
C VAL A 8 17.98 -4.81 17.59
N LEU A 9 19.25 -5.16 17.64
CA LEU A 9 20.29 -4.31 18.22
C LEU A 9 20.90 -3.47 17.11
N PHE A 10 20.96 -2.16 17.34
CA PHE A 10 21.58 -1.18 16.43
C PHE A 10 22.86 -0.63 17.05
N ASP A 11 23.76 -0.13 16.20
CA ASP A 11 24.79 0.79 16.69
C ASP A 11 24.09 2.05 17.26
N PRO A 12 24.54 2.58 18.42
CA PRO A 12 23.90 3.75 19.03
C PRO A 12 23.83 4.98 18.12
N LYS A 13 24.82 5.20 17.25
CA LYS A 13 24.84 6.33 16.32
C LYS A 13 23.85 6.13 15.17
N GLU A 14 23.74 4.90 14.67
CA GLU A 14 22.77 4.55 13.64
C GLU A 14 21.34 4.69 14.16
N TYR A 15 21.07 4.22 15.38
CA TYR A 15 19.76 4.34 16.01
C TYR A 15 19.38 5.81 16.25
N ARG A 16 20.32 6.64 16.72
CA ARG A 16 20.08 8.08 16.87
C ARG A 16 19.74 8.75 15.52
N THR A 17 20.46 8.40 14.47
CA THR A 17 20.19 8.92 13.11
C THR A 17 18.78 8.52 12.65
N LEU A 18 18.38 7.28 12.94
CA LEU A 18 17.04 6.78 12.65
C LEU A 18 15.95 7.52 13.44
N GLU A 19 16.18 7.80 14.72
CA GLU A 19 15.27 8.58 15.57
C GLU A 19 15.10 10.02 15.07
N GLU A 20 16.20 10.71 14.76
CA GLU A 20 16.19 12.08 14.24
C GLU A 20 15.41 12.17 12.91
N LYS A 21 15.61 11.19 12.03
CA LYS A 21 14.89 11.14 10.76
C LYS A 21 13.41 10.84 10.95
N ALA A 22 13.07 9.87 11.80
CA ALA A 22 11.68 9.55 12.13
C ALA A 22 10.96 10.76 12.74
N GLN A 23 11.61 11.48 13.65
CA GLN A 23 11.07 12.70 14.24
C GLN A 23 10.84 13.80 13.20
N THR A 24 11.82 14.04 12.31
CA THR A 24 11.74 15.05 11.25
C THR A 24 10.57 14.76 10.30
N GLU A 25 10.29 13.49 10.02
CA GLU A 25 9.17 13.06 9.17
C GLU A 25 7.83 12.93 9.91
N GLY A 26 7.78 13.15 11.24
CA GLY A 26 6.57 12.98 12.05
C GLY A 26 6.12 11.52 12.17
N ARG A 27 7.05 10.56 12.11
CA ARG A 27 6.79 9.12 12.09
C ARG A 27 7.42 8.43 13.29
N SER A 28 6.94 7.23 13.63
CA SER A 28 7.60 6.39 14.63
C SER A 28 8.76 5.61 14.00
N VAL A 29 9.81 5.36 14.78
CA VAL A 29 10.95 4.50 14.39
C VAL A 29 10.47 3.16 13.86
N GLY A 30 9.52 2.52 14.55
CA GLY A 30 8.95 1.24 14.12
C GLY A 30 8.22 1.31 12.77
N SER A 31 7.60 2.45 12.42
CA SER A 31 7.00 2.67 11.10
C SER A 31 8.06 2.74 10.01
N MET A 32 9.13 3.48 10.27
CA MET A 32 10.26 3.63 9.34
C MET A 32 11.00 2.30 9.12
N ILE A 33 11.23 1.52 10.17
CA ILE A 33 11.84 0.18 10.05
C ILE A 33 10.96 -0.74 9.19
N ARG A 34 9.64 -0.75 9.43
CA ARG A 34 8.72 -1.59 8.63
C ARG A 34 8.71 -1.21 7.15
N GLU A 35 8.76 0.08 6.85
CA GLU A 35 8.88 0.55 5.47
C GLU A 35 10.20 0.12 4.84
N ALA A 36 11.32 0.31 5.54
CA ALA A 36 12.62 -0.13 5.03
C ALA A 36 12.65 -1.64 4.74
N VAL A 37 12.04 -2.46 5.62
CA VAL A 37 11.88 -3.91 5.40
C VAL A 37 10.96 -4.18 4.21
N ALA A 38 9.86 -3.45 4.05
CA ALA A 38 8.97 -3.61 2.91
C ALA A 38 9.69 -3.30 1.59
N ILE A 39 10.53 -2.27 1.56
CA ILE A 39 11.33 -1.89 0.38
C ILE A 39 12.41 -2.94 0.09
N TYR A 40 13.13 -3.39 1.11
CA TYR A 40 14.32 -4.21 0.91
C TYR A 40 14.02 -5.72 0.78
N VAL A 41 12.99 -6.20 1.46
CA VAL A 41 12.71 -7.64 1.60
C VAL A 41 11.43 -8.05 0.87
N VAL A 42 10.39 -7.21 0.93
CA VAL A 42 9.05 -7.58 0.42
C VAL A 42 8.83 -7.09 -1.01
N SER A 43 9.50 -6.01 -1.41
CA SER A 43 9.30 -5.44 -2.74
C SER A 43 9.70 -6.45 -3.81
N PRO A 44 8.89 -6.58 -4.88
CA PRO A 44 9.19 -7.50 -5.96
C PRO A 44 10.56 -7.17 -6.55
N SER A 45 11.32 -8.22 -6.82
CA SER A 45 12.58 -8.13 -7.55
C SER A 45 12.36 -7.51 -8.93
N GLU A 46 13.42 -6.95 -9.52
CA GLU A 46 13.35 -6.42 -10.90
C GLU A 46 12.86 -7.48 -11.90
N ARG A 47 13.20 -8.75 -11.68
CA ARG A 47 12.72 -9.87 -12.48
C ARG A 47 11.21 -10.06 -12.33
N GLU A 48 10.68 -10.06 -11.12
CA GLU A 48 9.23 -10.19 -10.88
C GLU A 48 8.45 -8.99 -11.46
N LYS A 49 9.02 -7.79 -11.41
CA LYS A 49 8.44 -6.61 -12.07
C LYS A 49 8.41 -6.80 -13.58
N GLN A 50 9.49 -7.31 -14.17
CA GLN A 50 9.58 -7.53 -15.60
C GLN A 50 8.59 -8.62 -16.06
N GLU A 51 8.48 -9.72 -15.32
CA GLU A 51 7.48 -10.78 -15.58
C GLU A 51 6.05 -10.23 -15.48
N ALA A 52 5.75 -9.35 -14.52
CA ALA A 52 4.44 -8.70 -14.41
C ALA A 52 4.15 -7.77 -15.59
N LEU A 53 5.15 -7.03 -16.08
CA LEU A 53 5.01 -6.20 -17.28
C LEU A 53 4.78 -7.07 -18.52
N GLU A 54 5.55 -8.14 -18.69
CA GLU A 54 5.37 -9.09 -19.78
C GLU A 54 3.96 -9.70 -19.76
N TRP A 55 3.43 -10.04 -18.59
CA TRP A 55 2.06 -10.51 -18.44
C TRP A 55 1.01 -9.46 -18.83
N ILE A 56 1.15 -8.21 -18.37
CA ILE A 56 0.24 -7.10 -18.73
C ILE A 56 0.27 -6.86 -20.25
N PHE A 57 1.46 -6.85 -20.85
CA PHE A 57 1.63 -6.60 -22.29
C PHE A 57 1.27 -7.81 -23.16
N ALA A 58 1.28 -9.02 -22.61
CA ALA A 58 0.80 -10.22 -23.31
C ALA A 58 -0.71 -10.12 -23.62
N GLY A 59 -1.46 -9.28 -22.89
CA GLY A 59 -2.70 -8.67 -23.38
C GLY A 59 -3.71 -9.66 -23.97
N GLU A 60 -4.02 -10.73 -23.25
CA GLU A 60 -5.08 -11.68 -23.61
C GLU A 60 -6.42 -11.38 -22.93
N ASP A 61 -6.53 -10.27 -22.18
CA ASP A 61 -7.79 -9.88 -21.55
C ASP A 61 -8.69 -9.18 -22.58
N ASP A 62 -9.70 -9.90 -23.08
CA ASP A 62 -10.83 -9.31 -23.78
C ASP A 62 -11.66 -8.49 -22.78
N LEU A 63 -11.33 -7.22 -22.68
CA LEU A 63 -12.02 -6.26 -21.81
C LEU A 63 -13.39 -5.83 -22.37
N GLY A 64 -13.83 -6.38 -23.50
CA GLY A 64 -15.07 -6.00 -24.17
C GLY A 64 -15.00 -4.61 -24.81
N SER A 65 -16.16 -4.06 -25.17
CA SER A 65 -16.23 -2.73 -25.76
C SER A 65 -16.00 -1.62 -24.73
N TRP A 66 -15.56 -0.45 -25.21
CA TRP A 66 -15.41 0.73 -24.37
C TRP A 66 -16.71 1.12 -23.66
N GLU A 67 -17.85 1.00 -24.36
CA GLU A 67 -19.17 1.30 -23.83
C GLU A 67 -19.54 0.39 -22.64
N GLU A 68 -19.24 -0.91 -22.72
CA GLU A 68 -19.47 -1.87 -21.65
C GLU A 68 -18.55 -1.59 -20.45
N LEU A 69 -17.26 -1.35 -20.71
CA LEU A 69 -16.30 -1.04 -19.65
C LEU A 69 -16.65 0.26 -18.92
N LYS A 70 -17.10 1.27 -19.67
CA LYS A 70 -17.51 2.57 -19.12
C LYS A 70 -18.72 2.44 -18.22
N ASP A 71 -19.72 1.63 -18.60
CA ASP A 71 -20.90 1.38 -17.78
C ASP A 71 -20.53 0.65 -16.48
N ILE A 72 -19.62 -0.33 -16.53
CA ILE A 72 -19.09 -1.02 -15.34
C ILE A 72 -18.36 -0.04 -14.40
N ILE A 73 -17.49 0.81 -14.93
CA ILE A 73 -16.73 1.79 -14.13
C ILE A 73 -17.67 2.84 -13.51
N GLN A 74 -18.67 3.30 -14.25
CA GLN A 74 -19.66 4.28 -13.77
C GLN A 74 -20.63 3.68 -12.74
N ARG A 75 -20.89 2.38 -12.80
CA ARG A 75 -21.65 1.62 -11.80
C ARG A 75 -20.80 1.10 -10.64
N GLY A 76 -19.47 1.31 -10.67
CA GLY A 76 -18.58 1.09 -9.52
C GLY A 76 -19.15 1.76 -8.26
N PRO A 77 -18.77 1.32 -7.04
CA PRO A 77 -19.64 1.17 -5.89
C PRO A 77 -20.06 2.51 -5.29
N ALA A 78 -20.85 3.29 -6.03
CA ALA A 78 -21.49 4.50 -5.56
C ALA A 78 -22.35 4.16 -4.34
N GLU A 79 -22.92 2.95 -4.30
CA GLU A 79 -23.69 2.43 -3.17
C GLU A 79 -22.81 2.17 -1.93
N GLU A 80 -21.66 1.49 -2.04
CA GLU A 80 -20.77 1.27 -0.87
C GLU A 80 -20.11 2.58 -0.41
N MET A 81 -19.76 3.49 -1.33
CA MET A 81 -19.19 4.79 -0.97
C MET A 81 -20.21 5.68 -0.24
N MET A 82 -21.50 5.64 -0.64
CA MET A 82 -22.59 6.34 0.05
C MET A 82 -22.91 5.72 1.41
N GLU A 83 -22.70 4.42 1.60
CA GLU A 83 -22.90 3.75 2.90
C GLU A 83 -21.78 4.12 3.89
N ILE A 84 -20.51 4.11 3.42
CA ILE A 84 -19.35 4.57 4.20
C ILE A 84 -19.52 6.04 4.63
N GLU A 85 -19.99 6.90 3.73
CA GLU A 85 -20.21 8.33 4.03
C GLU A 85 -21.31 8.55 5.08
N ARG A 86 -22.37 7.74 5.04
CA ARG A 86 -23.49 7.80 5.98
C ARG A 86 -23.11 7.32 7.39
N ASP A 87 -22.31 6.26 7.47
CA ASP A 87 -21.80 5.73 8.74
C ASP A 87 -20.83 6.72 9.41
N LEU A 88 -19.99 7.40 8.62
CA LEU A 88 -19.10 8.46 9.11
C LEU A 88 -19.86 9.70 9.63
N GLU A 89 -21.01 10.04 9.05
CA GLU A 89 -21.87 11.12 9.56
C GLU A 89 -22.62 10.74 10.84
N ALA A 90 -23.00 9.47 10.99
CA ALA A 90 -23.68 8.96 12.17
C ALA A 90 -22.77 8.94 13.42
N ASP A 91 -21.50 8.56 13.25
CA ASP A 91 -20.49 8.55 14.32
C ASP A 91 -20.04 9.96 14.78
N ARG A 92 -20.43 11.01 14.04
CA ARG A 92 -20.08 12.41 14.32
C ARG A 92 -21.12 13.17 15.17
N ARG A 93 -22.28 12.54 15.46
CA ARG A 93 -23.35 13.09 16.32
C ARG A 93 -23.33 12.50 17.72
#